data_AF-A0ABF7Q4H2-F1
#
_entry.id   AF-A0ABF7Q4H2-F1
#
_cell.length_a   1.000
_cell.length_b   1.000
_cell.length_c   1.000
_cell.angle_alpha   90.00
_cell.angle_beta   90.00
_cell.angle_gamma   90.00
#
_symmetry.space_group_name_H-M   'P 1'
#
loop_
_entity.id
_entity.type
_entity.pdbx_description
1 polymer ?
#
loop_
_entity_poly.entity_id
_entity_poly.type
_entity_poly.pdbx_seq_one_letter_code
_entity_poly.pdbx_strand_id
1 'polypeptide(L)'
;MIAHESLHEYRLPIPRAMINNREIRRVTLTLAYSSPIDPVTNRYRGVIVEMVDEDGKRNFWEGLDGVKDSKGSKIPTGPVADVTRKGTLQHIVLPGKKLIKNARKGYIFVGVQARAELVAFSQELVPYALAVTIEMAQPVRQDLNADVASRVRVKSIPVPARPRTRVRT
;
A
#
# COMPACT_ATOMS: atom_id res chain seq x y z
N MET A 1 -8.21 7.41 -9.14
CA MET A 1 -9.30 7.65 -8.16
C MET A 1 -9.94 6.31 -7.82
N ILE A 2 -10.48 6.14 -6.62
CA ILE A 2 -11.07 4.89 -6.11
C ILE A 2 -12.49 5.15 -5.60
N ALA A 3 -13.40 4.20 -5.83
CA ALA A 3 -14.79 4.27 -5.37
C ALA A 3 -14.99 3.49 -4.06
N HIS A 4 -16.11 3.73 -3.38
CA HIS A 4 -16.50 2.97 -2.19
C HIS A 4 -16.53 1.46 -2.45
N GLU A 5 -16.05 0.66 -1.49
CA GLU A 5 -15.94 -0.81 -1.54
C GLU A 5 -15.06 -1.34 -2.67
N SER A 6 -14.34 -0.47 -3.39
CA SER A 6 -13.39 -0.90 -4.41
C SER A 6 -12.05 -1.22 -3.78
N LEU A 7 -11.42 -2.28 -4.27
CA LEU A 7 -10.05 -2.69 -3.94
C LEU A 7 -9.17 -2.54 -5.19
N HIS A 8 -8.19 -1.66 -5.11
CA HIS A 8 -7.15 -1.55 -6.14
C HIS A 8 -5.95 -2.40 -5.73
N GLU A 9 -5.62 -3.39 -6.54
CA GLU A 9 -4.56 -4.36 -6.27
C GLU A 9 -3.25 -3.99 -6.95
N TYR A 10 -2.16 -3.96 -6.18
CA TYR A 10 -0.81 -3.78 -6.68
C TYR A 10 0.04 -5.01 -6.37
N ARG A 11 0.60 -5.63 -7.42
CA ARG A 11 1.49 -6.78 -7.30
C ARG A 11 2.88 -6.38 -7.76
N LEU A 12 3.75 -6.07 -6.80
CA LEU A 12 5.11 -5.62 -7.05
C LEU A 12 6.02 -6.84 -7.24
N PRO A 13 6.65 -7.02 -8.40
CA PRO A 13 7.48 -8.19 -8.64
C PRO A 13 8.71 -8.17 -7.72
N ILE A 14 8.99 -9.30 -7.07
CA ILE A 14 10.24 -9.50 -6.36
C ILE A 14 11.24 -10.16 -7.33
N PRO A 15 12.48 -9.67 -7.43
CA PRO A 15 13.54 -10.35 -8.18
C PRO A 15 13.68 -11.81 -7.76
N ARG A 16 13.85 -12.71 -8.74
CA ARG A 16 13.90 -14.17 -8.50
C ARG A 16 15.04 -14.57 -7.55
N ALA A 17 16.16 -13.86 -7.62
CA ALA A 17 17.32 -14.05 -6.74
C ALA A 17 16.98 -13.91 -5.24
N MET A 18 15.84 -13.27 -4.91
CA MET A 18 15.45 -12.97 -3.54
C MET A 18 14.27 -13.77 -2.99
N ILE A 19 13.66 -14.66 -3.78
CA ILE A 19 12.51 -15.46 -3.33
C ILE A 19 12.87 -16.34 -2.11
N ASN A 20 14.16 -16.62 -1.89
CA ASN A 20 14.68 -17.41 -0.77
C ASN A 20 15.82 -16.72 0.02
N ASN A 21 16.12 -15.44 -0.23
CA ASN A 21 17.25 -14.75 0.40
C ASN A 21 16.79 -13.60 1.30
N ARG A 22 17.50 -13.36 2.42
CA ARG A 22 17.22 -12.30 3.41
C ARG A 22 17.66 -10.90 2.96
N GLU A 23 17.69 -10.67 1.65
CA GLU A 23 18.28 -9.46 1.05
C GLU A 23 17.33 -8.27 1.02
N ILE A 24 16.01 -8.45 1.18
CA ILE A 24 15.11 -7.32 1.42
C ILE A 24 15.48 -6.72 2.78
N ARG A 25 15.85 -5.43 2.80
CA ARG A 25 16.16 -4.71 4.04
C ARG A 25 14.95 -3.97 4.57
N ARG A 26 14.24 -3.29 3.68
CA ARG A 26 13.14 -2.39 4.05
C ARG A 26 12.17 -2.22 2.88
N VAL A 27 10.87 -2.17 3.16
CA VAL A 27 9.85 -1.71 2.22
C VAL A 27 9.13 -0.53 2.85
N THR A 28 9.10 0.58 2.14
CA THR A 28 8.43 1.81 2.56
C THR A 28 7.20 2.00 1.70
N LEU A 29 6.04 2.09 2.34
CA LEU A 29 4.75 2.30 1.71
C LEU A 29 4.23 3.66 2.12
N THR A 30 3.91 4.50 1.13
CA THR A 30 3.29 5.80 1.36
C THR A 30 2.01 5.89 0.56
N LEU A 31 0.88 5.97 1.25
CA LEU A 31 -0.42 6.26 0.68
C LEU A 31 -0.81 7.68 1.05
N ALA A 32 -1.17 8.49 0.07
CA ALA A 32 -1.77 9.80 0.27
C ALA A 32 -3.09 9.88 -0.48
N TYR A 33 -4.12 10.48 0.11
CA TYR A 33 -5.44 10.62 -0.52
C TYR A 33 -6.13 11.93 -0.15
N SER A 34 -7.09 12.37 -0.96
CA SER A 34 -7.90 13.56 -0.67
C SER A 34 -9.34 13.14 -0.40
N SER A 35 -9.72 13.04 0.87
CA SER A 35 -11.10 12.74 1.25
C SER A 35 -12.01 13.94 1.01
N PRO A 36 -13.26 13.74 0.56
CA PRO A 36 -14.30 14.74 0.71
C PRO A 36 -14.51 15.05 2.20
N ILE A 37 -14.91 16.29 2.50
CA ILE A 37 -15.09 16.77 3.88
C ILE A 37 -16.57 17.01 4.15
N ASP A 38 -17.05 16.54 5.28
CA ASP A 38 -18.36 16.86 5.84
C ASP A 38 -18.19 17.83 7.02
N PRO A 39 -18.61 19.10 6.89
CA PRO A 39 -18.50 20.06 7.98
C PRO A 39 -19.57 19.86 9.07
N VAL A 40 -20.60 19.04 8.83
CA VAL A 40 -21.75 18.90 9.72
C VAL A 40 -21.50 17.85 10.81
N THR A 41 -20.69 16.83 10.53
CA THR A 41 -20.41 15.75 11.48
C THR A 41 -19.01 15.83 12.07
N ASN A 42 -18.86 15.38 13.32
CA ASN A 42 -17.54 15.28 13.99
C ASN A 42 -16.57 14.29 13.30
N ARG A 43 -17.03 13.52 12.31
CA ARG A 43 -16.17 12.59 11.57
C ARG A 43 -15.35 13.31 10.50
N TYR A 44 -15.75 14.52 10.09
CA TYR A 44 -15.13 15.45 9.13
C TYR A 44 -14.72 14.87 7.76
N ARG A 45 -14.21 13.65 7.65
CA ARG A 45 -13.86 12.95 6.41
C ARG A 45 -15.01 12.05 6.00
N GLY A 46 -15.51 12.24 4.79
CA GLY A 46 -16.57 11.42 4.21
C GLY A 46 -16.11 10.03 3.79
N VAL A 47 -14.84 9.86 3.43
CA VAL A 47 -14.27 8.60 2.93
C VAL A 47 -12.89 8.36 3.52
N ILE A 48 -12.63 7.12 3.93
CA ILE A 48 -11.31 6.66 4.36
C ILE A 48 -10.74 5.77 3.27
N VAL A 49 -9.46 5.95 2.97
CA VAL A 49 -8.70 5.07 2.08
C VAL A 49 -7.60 4.41 2.89
N GLU A 50 -7.52 3.08 2.87
CA GLU A 50 -6.57 2.31 3.65
C GLU A 50 -5.79 1.32 2.78
N MET A 51 -4.58 1.01 3.22
CA MET A 51 -3.82 -0.09 2.64
C MET A 51 -4.14 -1.42 3.34
N VAL A 52 -4.42 -2.46 2.56
CA VAL A 52 -4.91 -3.77 3.01
C VAL A 52 -4.13 -4.92 2.35
N ASP A 53 -4.25 -6.12 2.91
CA ASP A 53 -3.75 -7.37 2.32
C ASP A 53 -4.72 -7.97 1.28
N GLU A 54 -4.37 -9.15 0.75
CA GLU A 54 -5.16 -9.87 -0.26
C GLU A 54 -6.59 -10.22 0.23
N ASP A 55 -6.80 -10.34 1.54
CA ASP A 55 -8.10 -10.63 2.14
C ASP A 55 -8.88 -9.35 2.49
N GLY A 56 -8.38 -8.16 2.13
CA GLY A 56 -8.94 -6.88 2.54
C GLY A 56 -8.72 -6.58 4.03
N LYS A 57 -7.83 -7.32 4.70
CA LYS A 57 -7.54 -7.15 6.12
C LYS A 57 -6.34 -6.24 6.34
N ARG A 58 -6.24 -5.75 7.57
CA ARG A 58 -5.15 -4.91 8.06
C ARG A 58 -3.98 -5.74 8.59
N ASN A 59 -3.82 -7.00 8.16
CA ASN A 59 -2.83 -7.92 8.74
C ASN A 59 -1.45 -7.78 8.10
N PHE A 60 -1.35 -7.07 6.96
CA PHE A 60 -0.07 -6.72 6.34
C PHE A 60 0.89 -5.96 7.28
N TRP A 61 0.35 -5.36 8.35
CA TRP A 61 1.01 -4.39 9.21
C TRP A 61 1.58 -4.96 10.51
N GLU A 62 1.47 -6.28 10.77
CA GLU A 62 2.10 -6.95 11.91
C GLU A 62 3.63 -7.05 11.75
N GLY A 63 4.29 -5.91 11.55
CA GLY A 63 5.63 -5.92 11.00
C GLY A 63 6.57 -4.80 11.33
N LEU A 64 6.10 -3.73 11.93
CA LEU A 64 6.93 -2.67 12.49
C LEU A 64 7.68 -3.21 13.72
N ASP A 65 8.66 -4.09 13.50
CA ASP A 65 9.63 -4.41 14.54
C ASP A 65 10.42 -3.15 14.79
N GLY A 66 10.00 -2.47 15.86
CA GLY A 66 10.77 -1.42 16.44
C GLY A 66 12.22 -1.85 16.71
N VAL A 67 13.14 -0.89 16.68
CA VAL A 67 14.47 -1.12 17.23
C VAL A 67 14.29 -1.48 18.70
N LYS A 68 14.92 -2.56 19.15
CA LYS A 68 14.93 -2.86 20.58
C LYS A 68 15.81 -1.81 21.26
N ASP A 69 15.28 -1.13 22.27
CA ASP A 69 16.11 -0.33 23.16
C ASP A 69 17.12 -1.22 23.92
N SER A 70 18.02 -0.59 24.67
CA SER A 70 18.97 -1.29 25.54
C SER A 70 18.31 -2.17 26.62
N LYS A 71 16.99 -2.03 26.83
CA LYS A 71 16.17 -2.83 27.76
C LYS A 71 15.36 -3.91 27.04
N GLY A 72 15.52 -4.08 25.73
CA GLY A 72 14.81 -5.07 24.92
C GLY A 72 13.38 -4.69 24.49
N SER A 73 12.89 -3.50 24.88
CA SER A 73 11.59 -2.96 24.51
C SER A 73 11.59 -2.50 23.06
N LYS A 74 10.54 -2.82 22.31
CA LYS A 74 10.43 -2.41 20.90
C LYS A 74 10.11 -0.92 20.81
N ILE A 75 11.04 -0.11 20.33
CA ILE A 75 10.82 1.30 19.96
C ILE A 75 10.37 1.35 18.50
N PRO A 76 9.13 1.77 18.19
CA PRO A 76 8.68 1.91 16.81
C PRO A 76 9.67 2.73 15.97
N THR A 77 10.15 2.18 14.86
CA THR A 77 11.05 2.85 13.91
C THR A 77 10.32 3.79 12.94
N GLY A 78 9.05 4.07 13.23
CA GLY A 78 8.17 4.92 12.46
C GLY A 78 6.86 5.15 13.21
N PRO A 79 5.96 5.96 12.67
CA PRO A 79 4.67 6.21 13.29
C PRO A 79 3.87 4.91 13.39
N VAL A 80 3.21 4.70 14.54
CA VAL A 80 2.39 3.50 14.80
C VAL A 80 1.31 3.40 13.72
N ALA A 81 1.13 2.22 13.12
CA ALA A 81 0.25 2.04 11.97
C ALA A 81 -1.17 2.62 12.21
N ASP A 82 -1.74 2.40 13.38
CA ASP A 82 -3.08 2.92 13.72
C ASP A 82 -3.14 4.44 13.84
N VAL A 83 -2.03 5.10 14.16
CA VAL A 83 -1.93 6.57 14.18
C VAL A 83 -1.89 7.11 12.75
N THR A 84 -1.11 6.47 11.87
CA THR A 84 -1.01 6.92 10.46
C THR A 84 -2.34 6.84 9.70
N ARG A 85 -3.19 5.87 10.03
CA ARG A 85 -4.51 5.68 9.39
C ARG A 85 -5.54 6.74 9.72
N LYS A 86 -5.38 7.45 10.84
CA LYS A 86 -6.31 8.53 11.21
C LYS A 86 -6.19 9.74 10.28
N GLY A 87 -5.08 9.85 9.55
CA GLY A 87 -4.81 10.93 8.59
C GLY A 87 -5.06 10.52 7.15
N THR A 88 -4.89 11.49 6.25
CA THR A 88 -4.93 11.31 4.80
C THR A 88 -3.58 10.88 4.20
N LEU A 89 -2.54 10.80 5.02
CA LEU A 89 -1.20 10.35 4.66
C LEU A 89 -0.79 9.19 5.58
N GLN A 90 -0.63 8.01 5.00
CA GLN A 90 -0.16 6.82 5.68
C GLN A 90 1.25 6.51 5.19
N HIS A 91 2.24 6.71 6.06
CA HIS A 91 3.65 6.40 5.77
C HIS A 91 4.14 5.29 6.70
N ILE A 92 4.44 4.13 6.12
CA ILE A 92 4.76 2.92 6.88
C ILE A 92 6.06 2.30 6.37
N VAL A 93 6.91 1.91 7.31
CA VAL A 93 8.21 1.32 7.05
C VAL A 93 8.26 -0.11 7.58
N LEU A 94 8.37 -1.08 6.69
CA LEU A 94 8.38 -2.49 7.03
C LEU A 94 9.80 -3.06 6.92
N PRO A 95 10.42 -3.55 8.01
CA PRO A 95 11.73 -4.19 7.97
C PRO A 95 11.66 -5.57 7.30
N GLY A 96 12.70 -5.89 6.54
CA GLY A 96 12.70 -7.01 5.60
C GLY A 96 12.56 -8.41 6.18
N LYS A 97 12.86 -8.63 7.48
CA LYS A 97 12.70 -9.96 8.12
C LYS A 97 11.25 -10.46 8.10
N LYS A 98 10.26 -9.57 8.07
CA LYS A 98 8.84 -9.94 8.12
C LYS A 98 8.17 -10.00 6.75
N LEU A 99 8.55 -9.12 5.82
CA LEU A 99 8.03 -9.11 4.44
C LEU A 99 8.33 -10.40 3.67
N ILE A 100 9.48 -11.04 3.93
CA ILE A 100 9.89 -12.27 3.23
C ILE A 100 8.92 -13.43 3.46
N LYS A 101 8.15 -13.46 4.56
CA LYS A 101 7.16 -14.51 4.80
C LYS A 101 6.09 -14.57 3.69
N ASN A 102 5.76 -13.44 3.08
CA ASN A 102 4.78 -13.34 1.99
C ASN A 102 5.42 -13.46 0.59
N ALA A 103 6.76 -13.49 0.48
CA ALA A 103 7.50 -13.45 -0.79
C ALA A 103 7.49 -14.77 -1.59
N ARG A 104 6.96 -15.88 -1.03
CA ARG A 104 6.89 -17.18 -1.72
C ARG A 104 6.16 -17.12 -3.07
N LYS A 105 5.22 -16.18 -3.23
CA LYS A 105 4.46 -15.99 -4.47
C LYS A 105 5.23 -15.22 -5.56
N GLY A 106 6.44 -14.73 -5.28
CA GLY A 106 7.27 -13.98 -6.23
C GLY A 106 6.85 -12.51 -6.43
N TYR A 107 5.91 -12.01 -5.62
CA TYR A 107 5.48 -10.62 -5.61
C TYR A 107 5.13 -10.17 -4.19
N ILE A 108 5.13 -8.85 -3.96
CA ILE A 108 4.55 -8.21 -2.78
C ILE A 108 3.18 -7.69 -3.18
N PHE A 109 2.15 -8.10 -2.46
CA PHE A 109 0.80 -7.55 -2.62
C PHE A 109 0.63 -6.30 -1.77
N VAL A 110 0.03 -5.26 -2.35
CA VAL A 110 -0.46 -4.08 -1.64
C VAL A 110 -1.86 -3.77 -2.18
N GLY A 111 -2.88 -3.87 -1.35
CA GLY A 111 -4.23 -3.44 -1.66
C GLY A 111 -4.46 -2.01 -1.21
N VAL A 112 -5.20 -1.22 -1.99
CA VAL A 112 -5.74 0.08 -1.56
C VAL A 112 -7.26 -0.01 -1.63
N GLN A 113 -7.92 0.18 -0.49
CA GLN A 113 -9.38 0.07 -0.39
C GLN A 113 -9.98 1.37 0.11
N ALA A 114 -11.12 1.76 -0.45
CA ALA A 114 -11.87 2.93 0.00
C ALA A 114 -13.19 2.54 0.65
N ARG A 115 -13.51 3.21 1.76
CA ARG A 115 -14.72 3.02 2.54
C ARG A 115 -15.34 4.38 2.85
N ALA A 116 -16.57 4.58 2.42
CA ALA A 116 -17.35 5.74 2.84
C ALA A 116 -17.73 5.58 4.31
N GLU A 117 -17.41 6.59 5.13
CA GLU A 117 -17.79 6.63 6.54
C GLU A 117 -19.21 7.17 6.74
N LEU A 118 -19.73 7.88 5.73
CA LEU A 118 -21.10 8.39 5.68
C LEU A 118 -21.71 8.00 4.34
N VAL A 119 -22.98 7.56 4.37
CA VAL A 119 -23.72 7.10 3.18
C VAL A 119 -23.75 8.16 2.07
N ALA A 120 -23.76 9.44 2.45
CA ALA A 120 -23.73 10.57 1.53
C ALA A 120 -22.53 10.57 0.57
N PHE A 121 -21.39 9.98 0.97
CA PHE A 121 -20.18 9.92 0.14
C PHE A 121 -19.96 8.55 -0.52
N SER A 122 -20.96 7.65 -0.49
CA SER A 122 -20.87 6.32 -1.11
C SER A 122 -20.62 6.35 -2.62
N GLN A 123 -20.98 7.44 -3.29
CA GLN A 123 -20.79 7.63 -4.73
C GLN A 123 -19.56 8.49 -5.08
N GLU A 124 -18.83 8.99 -4.09
CA GLU A 124 -17.67 9.83 -4.33
C GLU A 124 -16.46 9.02 -4.80
N LEU A 125 -15.68 9.64 -5.69
CA LEU A 125 -14.42 9.10 -6.16
C LEU A 125 -13.26 9.81 -5.47
N VAL A 126 -12.46 9.05 -4.73
CA VAL A 126 -11.34 9.62 -3.98
C VAL A 126 -10.05 9.52 -4.80
N PRO A 127 -9.36 10.65 -5.09
CA PRO A 127 -8.02 10.60 -5.63
C PRO A 127 -7.04 10.13 -4.55
N TYR A 128 -6.13 9.26 -4.94
CA TYR A 128 -5.05 8.80 -4.07
C TYR A 128 -3.79 8.56 -4.91
N ALA A 129 -2.66 8.56 -4.23
CA ALA A 129 -1.36 8.16 -4.76
C ALA A 129 -0.74 7.14 -3.82
N LEU A 130 -0.17 6.08 -4.40
CA LEU A 130 0.60 5.07 -3.68
C LEU A 130 2.04 5.11 -4.20
N ALA A 131 2.99 5.34 -3.29
CA ALA A 131 4.41 5.19 -3.54
C ALA A 131 4.94 4.00 -2.75
N VAL A 132 5.67 3.12 -3.43
CA VAL A 132 6.30 1.95 -2.82
C VAL A 132 7.79 1.95 -3.14
N THR A 133 8.60 1.94 -2.10
CA THR A 133 10.05 1.86 -2.19
C THR A 133 10.53 0.56 -1.58
N ILE A 134 11.36 -0.18 -2.29
CA ILE A 134 11.95 -1.43 -1.82
C ILE A 134 13.46 -1.22 -1.74
N GLU A 135 14.01 -1.35 -0.54
CA GLU A 135 15.45 -1.33 -0.31
C GLU A 135 15.96 -2.75 -0.17
N MET A 136 16.98 -3.05 -0.97
CA MET A 136 17.60 -4.36 -1.08
C MET A 136 19.08 -4.25 -0.66
N ALA A 137 19.63 -5.32 -0.11
CA ALA A 137 21.08 -5.46 0.03
C ALA A 137 21.70 -5.56 -1.38
N GLN A 138 22.92 -5.04 -1.52
CA GLN A 138 23.68 -5.15 -2.76
C GLN A 138 23.86 -6.64 -3.13
N PRO A 139 23.44 -7.08 -4.33
CA PRO A 139 23.71 -8.44 -4.76
C PRO A 139 25.20 -8.57 -5.08
N VAL A 140 25.79 -9.72 -4.76
CA VAL A 140 27.16 -10.07 -5.18
C VAL A 140 27.24 -10.34 -6.70
N ARG A 141 26.14 -10.27 -7.46
CA ARG A 141 26.15 -10.38 -8.93
C ARG A 141 25.09 -9.49 -9.60
N GLN A 142 25.49 -8.85 -10.70
CA GLN A 142 24.82 -7.76 -11.42
C GLN A 142 23.38 -8.02 -11.90
N ASP A 143 22.70 -6.88 -12.15
CA ASP A 143 21.48 -6.63 -12.95
C ASP A 143 20.07 -6.87 -12.37
N LEU A 144 19.87 -6.58 -11.07
CA LEU A 144 18.54 -6.46 -10.47
C LEU A 144 17.65 -5.40 -11.16
N ASN A 145 18.21 -4.23 -11.50
CA ASN A 145 17.43 -3.14 -12.10
C ASN A 145 16.90 -3.52 -13.49
N ALA A 146 17.66 -4.28 -14.28
CA ALA A 146 17.22 -4.78 -15.58
C ALA A 146 16.12 -5.85 -15.45
N ASP A 147 16.22 -6.76 -14.48
CA ASP A 147 15.17 -7.76 -14.20
C ASP A 147 13.86 -7.12 -13.73
N VAL A 148 13.91 -6.10 -12.85
CA VAL A 148 12.71 -5.38 -12.42
C VAL A 148 12.15 -4.52 -13.56
N ALA A 149 12.99 -3.76 -14.26
CA ALA A 149 12.55 -2.88 -15.34
C ALA A 149 11.87 -3.65 -16.48
N SER A 150 12.41 -4.82 -16.86
CA SER A 150 11.81 -5.67 -17.90
C SER A 150 10.41 -6.19 -17.52
N ARG A 151 10.16 -6.46 -16.22
CA ARG A 151 8.85 -6.92 -15.72
C ARG A 151 7.85 -5.80 -15.49
N VAL A 152 8.32 -4.59 -15.18
CA VAL A 152 7.47 -3.40 -14.99
C VAL A 152 7.09 -2.79 -16.33
N ARG A 153 8.01 -2.73 -17.31
CA ARG A 153 7.80 -2.03 -18.59
C ARG A 153 6.71 -2.62 -19.51
N VAL A 154 6.20 -3.83 -19.26
CA VAL A 154 5.20 -4.49 -20.13
C VAL A 154 3.79 -4.54 -19.50
N LYS A 155 3.51 -3.78 -18.44
CA LYS A 155 2.15 -3.67 -17.88
C LYS A 155 1.70 -2.23 -17.68
N SER A 156 1.66 -1.44 -18.75
CA SER A 156 0.62 -0.40 -18.82
C SER A 156 -0.71 -1.10 -19.07
N ILE A 157 -1.35 -1.56 -18.01
CA ILE A 157 -2.74 -2.02 -18.09
C ILE A 157 -3.56 -0.75 -18.34
N PRO A 158 -4.21 -0.59 -19.51
CA PRO A 158 -5.18 0.49 -19.67
C PRO A 158 -6.28 0.19 -18.65
N VAL A 159 -6.44 1.04 -17.64
CA VAL A 159 -7.61 0.98 -16.77
C VAL A 159 -8.80 1.23 -17.69
N PRO A 160 -9.72 0.27 -17.91
CA PRO A 160 -10.84 0.48 -18.81
C PRO A 160 -11.77 1.52 -18.17
N ALA A 161 -11.68 2.76 -18.66
CA ALA A 161 -12.66 3.79 -18.36
C ALA A 161 -13.96 3.43 -19.09
N ARG A 162 -14.95 2.91 -18.36
CA ARG A 162 -16.28 2.65 -18.91
C ARG A 162 -16.90 4.00 -19.32
N PRO A 163 -17.26 4.21 -20.60
CA PRO A 163 -17.85 5.47 -21.02
C PRO A 163 -19.21 5.67 -20.34
N ARG A 164 -19.47 6.89 -19.85
CA ARG A 164 -20.78 7.27 -19.31
C ARG A 164 -21.79 7.23 -20.44
N THR A 165 -22.77 6.31 -20.35
CA THR A 165 -23.94 6.33 -21.21
C THR A 165 -24.71 7.62 -20.90
N ARG A 166 -24.69 8.58 -21.83
CA ARG A 166 -25.64 9.70 -21.80
C ARG A 166 -27.03 9.12 -22.05
N VAL A 167 -27.84 9.09 -21.00
CA VAL A 167 -29.29 8.94 -21.17
C VAL A 167 -29.78 10.24 -21.80
N ARG A 168 -30.24 10.15 -23.05
CA ARG A 168 -30.93 11.25 -23.73
C ARG A 168 -32.36 11.33 -23.17
N THR A 169 -32.77 12.58 -22.95
CA THR A 169 -34.06 13.08 -22.48
C THR A 169 -35.25 12.45 -23.19
#